data_AF-A0A0M9DT77-F1
#
_entry.id   AF-A0A0M9DT77-F1
#
_cell.length_a   1.000
_cell.length_b   1.000
_cell.length_c   1.000
_cell.angle_alpha   90.00
_cell.angle_beta   90.00
_cell.angle_gamma   90.00
#
_symmetry.space_group_name_H-M   'P 1'
#
loop_
_entity.id
_entity.type
_entity.pdbx_description
1 polymer ?
#
loop_
_entity_poly.entity_id
_entity_poly.type
_entity_poly.pdbx_seq_one_letter_code
_entity_poly.pdbx_strand_id
1 'polypeptide(L)'
;MMEETHIDVICPKCSKKAAYYAERAGTYIQYPKKEGIIKCSYCGLNKNHVFSNKDYFYKINIGKRFLFARNMRGLNNIKFFFENNLKFTDPDDDFPKEFYKKKKFIINEIQKIINNSK
;
A
#
# COMPACT_ATOMS: atom_id res chain seq x y z
N MET A 1 -11.23 21.99 -3.73
CA MET A 1 -11.25 20.58 -4.16
C MET A 1 -10.63 19.75 -3.04
N MET A 2 -11.36 18.80 -2.46
CA MET A 2 -10.79 17.90 -1.46
C MET A 2 -9.91 16.86 -2.17
N GLU A 3 -8.64 16.73 -1.77
CA GLU A 3 -7.73 15.74 -2.34
C GLU A 3 -8.09 14.35 -1.80
N GLU A 4 -8.74 13.53 -2.62
CA GLU A 4 -9.02 12.12 -2.29
C GLU A 4 -7.74 11.28 -2.40
N THR A 5 -7.51 10.40 -1.41
CA THR A 5 -6.43 9.42 -1.45
C THR A 5 -6.94 8.13 -2.07
N HIS A 6 -6.39 7.76 -3.22
CA HIS A 6 -6.66 6.48 -3.87
C HIS A 6 -5.74 5.37 -3.34
N ILE A 7 -6.34 4.28 -2.86
CA ILE A 7 -5.64 3.11 -2.32
C ILE A 7 -6.19 1.83 -2.97
N ASP A 8 -5.29 1.02 -3.51
CA ASP A 8 -5.61 -0.33 -4.00
C ASP A 8 -5.81 -1.26 -2.80
N VAL A 9 -7.03 -1.78 -2.65
CA VAL A 9 -7.45 -2.65 -1.55
C VAL A 9 -7.97 -4.00 -2.03
N ILE A 10 -8.04 -4.97 -1.12
CA ILE A 10 -8.71 -6.25 -1.34
C ILE A 10 -10.21 -6.03 -1.17
N CYS A 11 -11.00 -6.34 -2.19
CA CYS A 11 -12.45 -6.27 -2.09
C CYS A 11 -12.96 -7.27 -1.04
N PRO A 12 -13.71 -6.84 -0.02
CA PRO A 12 -14.23 -7.76 1.00
C PRO A 12 -15.32 -8.70 0.46
N LYS A 13 -15.88 -8.44 -0.72
CA LYS A 13 -16.94 -9.26 -1.33
C LYS A 13 -16.39 -10.34 -2.26
N CYS A 14 -15.40 -10.02 -3.10
CA CYS A 14 -14.90 -10.96 -4.12
C CYS A 14 -13.39 -11.21 -4.07
N SER A 15 -12.68 -10.65 -3.09
CA SER A 15 -11.22 -10.77 -2.91
C SER A 15 -10.36 -10.28 -4.08
N LYS A 16 -10.96 -9.69 -5.12
CA LYS A 16 -10.24 -9.03 -6.22
C LYS A 16 -9.79 -7.63 -5.80
N LYS A 17 -8.88 -7.05 -6.59
CA LYS A 17 -8.44 -5.67 -6.41
C LYS A 17 -9.64 -4.71 -6.53
N ALA A 18 -9.72 -3.77 -5.60
CA ALA A 18 -10.71 -2.70 -5.54
C ALA A 18 -10.01 -1.38 -5.19
N ALA A 19 -10.73 -0.28 -5.34
CA ALA A 19 -10.25 1.05 -5.01
C ALA A 19 -10.93 1.53 -3.72
N TYR A 20 -10.14 2.04 -2.78
CA TYR A 20 -10.61 2.75 -1.60
C TYR A 20 -10.35 4.24 -1.77
N TYR A 21 -11.37 5.04 -1.47
CA TYR A 21 -11.35 6.50 -1.55
C TYR A 21 -11.65 7.06 -0.16
N ALA A 22 -10.75 7.87 0.36
CA ALA A 22 -10.96 8.62 1.58
C ALA A 22 -10.37 10.02 1.47
N GLU A 23 -10.95 10.95 2.21
CA GLU A 23 -10.36 12.27 2.42
C GLU A 23 -9.00 12.13 3.11
N ARG A 24 -8.07 13.03 2.81
CA ARG A 24 -6.86 13.19 3.63
C ARG A 24 -7.25 13.65 5.03
N ALA A 25 -6.59 13.12 6.06
CA ALA A 25 -6.68 13.70 7.38
C ALA A 25 -6.14 15.14 7.33
N GLY A 26 -6.89 16.12 7.85
CA GLY A 26 -6.52 17.54 7.87
C GLY A 26 -5.41 17.88 8.88
N THR A 27 -4.49 16.96 9.10
CA THR A 27 -3.36 17.06 10.04
C THR A 27 -2.04 17.13 9.28
N TYR A 28 -0.96 17.52 9.94
CA TYR A 28 0.41 17.46 9.38
C TYR A 28 0.78 16.08 8.81
N ILE A 29 0.08 15.05 9.28
CA ILE A 29 0.22 13.68 8.80
C ILE A 29 -0.78 13.43 7.65
N GLN A 30 -0.26 13.27 6.44
CA GLN A 30 -1.06 13.01 5.22
C GLN A 30 -1.52 11.55 5.08
N TYR A 31 -2.04 10.95 6.16
CA TYR A 31 -2.69 9.65 6.07
C TYR A 31 -4.14 9.79 5.59
N PRO A 32 -4.67 8.79 4.86
CA PRO A 32 -6.10 8.73 4.56
C PRO A 32 -6.90 8.65 5.86
N LYS A 33 -8.08 9.27 5.92
CA LYS A 33 -9.05 8.98 6.97
C LYS A 33 -9.38 7.48 6.96
N LYS A 34 -9.60 6.92 8.15
CA LYS A 34 -10.01 5.52 8.30
C LYS A 34 -11.38 5.25 7.69
N GLU A 35 -12.24 6.25 7.60
CA GLU A 35 -13.56 6.12 6.99
C GLU A 35 -13.52 6.60 5.54
N GLY A 36 -14.12 5.82 4.66
CA GLY A 36 -14.13 6.09 3.22
C GLY A 36 -14.99 5.08 2.48
N ILE A 37 -14.86 5.07 1.15
CA ILE A 37 -15.70 4.26 0.26
C ILE A 37 -14.82 3.23 -0.48
N ILE A 38 -15.19 1.96 -0.42
CA ILE A 38 -14.64 0.92 -1.30
C ILE A 38 -15.52 0.81 -2.55
N LYS A 39 -14.89 0.89 -3.73
CA LYS A 39 -15.48 0.62 -5.04
C LYS A 39 -14.76 -0.55 -5.71
N CYS A 40 -15.49 -1.58 -6.13
CA CYS A 40 -14.95 -2.74 -6.84
C CYS A 40 -15.59 -2.89 -8.23
N SER A 41 -14.77 -2.76 -9.28
CA SER A 41 -15.20 -2.95 -10.67
C SER A 41 -15.57 -4.40 -11.01
N TYR A 42 -15.03 -5.39 -10.29
CA TYR A 42 -15.30 -6.80 -10.56
C TYR A 42 -16.67 -7.29 -10.07
N CYS A 43 -17.16 -6.80 -8.93
CA CYS A 43 -18.39 -7.30 -8.31
C CYS A 43 -19.44 -6.22 -8.00
N GLY A 44 -19.17 -4.97 -8.43
CA GLY A 44 -20.06 -3.82 -8.26
C GLY A 44 -20.16 -3.30 -6.83
N LEU A 45 -19.31 -3.76 -5.89
CA LEU A 45 -19.35 -3.27 -4.51
C LEU A 45 -19.09 -1.75 -4.50
N ASN A 46 -19.98 -0.99 -3.86
CA ASN A 46 -19.81 0.44 -3.58
C ASN A 46 -20.39 0.73 -2.19
N LYS A 47 -19.54 0.80 -1.16
CA LYS A 47 -20.00 0.97 0.22
C LYS A 47 -19.00 1.71 1.10
N ASN A 48 -19.51 2.32 2.16
CA ASN A 48 -18.69 2.80 3.27
C ASN A 48 -17.92 1.64 3.91
N HIS A 49 -16.67 1.90 4.27
CA HIS A 49 -15.77 0.93 4.86
C HIS A 49 -14.78 1.62 5.80
N VAL A 50 -14.44 0.93 6.89
CA VAL A 50 -13.41 1.39 7.83
C VAL A 50 -12.09 0.71 7.46
N PHE A 51 -11.18 1.50 6.92
CA PHE A 51 -9.86 1.07 6.47
C PHE A 51 -8.99 0.54 7.61
N SER A 52 -8.34 -0.58 7.32
CA SER A 52 -7.34 -1.21 8.16
C SER A 52 -6.15 -1.70 7.34
N ASN A 53 -5.02 -1.95 8.00
CA ASN A 53 -3.83 -2.47 7.32
C ASN A 53 -4.06 -3.83 6.61
N LYS A 54 -5.11 -4.57 6.98
CA LYS A 54 -5.46 -5.84 6.33
C LYS A 54 -6.00 -5.63 4.91
N ASP A 55 -6.55 -4.45 4.65
CA ASP A 55 -7.23 -4.11 3.40
C ASP A 55 -6.26 -3.82 2.25
N TYR A 56 -5.00 -3.47 2.54
CA TYR A 56 -4.00 -3.24 1.49
C TYR A 56 -3.90 -4.42 0.53
N PHE A 57 -4.03 -4.13 -0.77
CA PHE A 57 -3.82 -5.12 -1.83
C PHE A 57 -2.33 -5.44 -1.97
N TYR A 58 -1.47 -4.42 -2.02
CA TYR A 58 -0.03 -4.60 -2.04
C TYR A 58 0.54 -4.63 -0.63
N LYS A 59 0.68 -5.83 -0.07
CA LYS A 59 1.31 -6.08 1.22
C LYS A 59 2.32 -7.21 1.12
N ILE A 60 3.48 -7.01 1.72
CA ILE A 60 4.57 -8.00 1.79
C ILE A 60 4.85 -8.27 3.26
N ASN A 61 4.79 -9.53 3.66
CA ASN A 61 5.12 -9.94 5.01
C ASN A 61 6.65 -10.06 5.16
N ILE A 62 7.22 -9.39 6.15
CA ILE A 62 8.65 -9.39 6.46
C ILE A 62 8.81 -9.72 7.95
N GLY A 63 8.87 -11.01 8.25
CA GLY A 63 8.96 -11.49 9.63
C GLY A 63 7.68 -11.18 10.42
N LYS A 64 7.76 -10.26 11.38
CA LYS A 64 6.63 -9.81 12.21
C LYS A 64 6.00 -8.50 11.72
N ARG A 65 6.51 -7.93 10.64
CA ARG A 65 6.11 -6.63 10.09
C ARG A 65 5.54 -6.80 8.69
N PHE A 66 4.75 -5.83 8.28
CA PHE A 66 4.26 -5.75 6.92
C PHE A 66 4.79 -4.48 6.25
N LEU A 67 5.20 -4.62 5.00
CA LEU A 67 5.49 -3.51 4.09
C LEU A 67 4.29 -3.33 3.16
N PHE A 68 3.75 -2.11 3.11
CA PHE A 68 2.54 -1.80 2.36
C PHE A 68 2.83 -0.75 1.29
N ALA A 69 2.12 -0.84 0.17
CA ALA A 69 2.04 0.23 -0.81
C ALA A 69 0.59 0.60 -1.06
N ARG A 70 0.33 1.91 -1.17
CA ARG A 70 -1.02 2.43 -1.46
C ARG A 70 -1.51 2.02 -2.84
N ASN A 71 -0.63 1.96 -3.83
CA ASN A 71 -0.97 1.63 -5.21
C ASN A 71 0.28 1.12 -5.94
N MET A 72 0.13 0.72 -7.20
CA MET A 72 1.24 0.19 -8.01
C MET A 72 2.43 1.16 -8.13
N ARG A 73 2.17 2.47 -8.20
CA ARG A 73 3.24 3.49 -8.23
C ARG A 73 4.03 3.48 -6.92
N GLY A 74 3.34 3.43 -5.78
CA GLY A 74 4.00 3.28 -4.47
C GLY A 74 4.83 2.00 -4.38
N LEU A 75 4.34 0.89 -4.92
CA LEU A 75 5.05 -0.39 -4.95
C LEU A 75 6.34 -0.31 -5.80
N ASN A 76 6.26 0.30 -6.98
CA ASN A 76 7.42 0.54 -7.84
C ASN A 76 8.45 1.47 -7.18
N ASN A 77 8.00 2.51 -6.46
CA ASN A 77 8.91 3.40 -5.73
C ASN A 77 9.68 2.65 -4.63
N ILE A 78 8.99 1.77 -3.89
CA ILE A 78 9.63 0.92 -2.87
C ILE A 78 10.68 0.00 -3.54
N LYS A 79 10.34 -0.62 -4.66
CA LYS A 79 11.27 -1.47 -5.41
C LYS A 79 12.52 -0.68 -5.82
N PHE A 80 12.33 0.47 -6.45
CA PHE A 80 13.42 1.36 -6.87
C PHE A 80 14.31 1.77 -5.68
N PHE A 81 13.70 2.12 -4.55
CA PHE A 81 14.42 2.50 -3.33
C PHE A 81 15.39 1.39 -2.87
N PHE A 82 14.91 0.13 -2.79
CA PHE A 82 15.75 -0.99 -2.38
C PHE A 82 16.77 -1.42 -3.45
N GLU A 83 16.44 -1.34 -4.75
CA GLU A 83 17.36 -1.64 -5.85
C GLU A 83 18.57 -0.70 -5.87
N ASN A 84 18.35 0.58 -5.57
CA ASN A 84 19.39 1.61 -5.56
C ASN A 84 20.08 1.76 -4.19
N ASN A 85 19.73 0.92 -3.20
CA ASN A 85 20.26 1.00 -1.83
C ASN A 85 20.12 2.38 -1.20
N LEU A 86 19.01 3.07 -1.49
CA LEU A 86 18.72 4.38 -0.91
C LEU A 86 18.46 4.27 0.59
N LYS A 87 18.55 5.41 1.27
CA LYS A 87 18.20 5.60 2.68
C LYS A 87 17.55 6.95 2.84
N PHE A 88 16.58 7.06 3.73
CA PHE A 88 16.09 8.37 4.14
C PHE A 88 17.13 9.05 5.04
N THR A 89 17.21 10.38 4.96
CA THR A 89 18.12 11.19 5.79
C THR A 89 17.66 11.24 7.24
N ASP A 90 16.35 11.24 7.46
CA ASP A 90 15.75 11.17 8.78
C ASP A 90 15.51 9.69 9.17
N PRO A 91 16.11 9.19 10.26
CA PRO A 91 15.90 7.84 10.75
C PRO A 91 14.44 7.51 11.09
N ASP A 92 13.64 8.50 11.48
CA ASP A 92 12.23 8.29 11.87
C ASP A 92 11.33 8.06 10.64
N ASP A 93 11.73 8.60 9.49
CA ASP A 93 11.08 8.36 8.20
C ASP A 93 11.62 7.10 7.47
N ASP A 94 12.71 6.52 7.97
CA ASP A 94 13.39 5.43 7.29
C ASP A 94 12.77 4.04 7.54
N PHE A 95 13.08 3.09 6.65
CA PHE A 95 12.62 1.72 6.82
C PHE A 95 13.28 1.04 8.03
N PRO A 96 12.57 0.13 8.71
CA PRO A 96 13.16 -0.69 9.76
C PRO A 96 14.39 -1.46 9.25
N LYS A 97 15.42 -1.60 10.10
CA LYS A 97 16.65 -2.37 9.79
C LYS A 97 16.37 -3.78 9.24
N GLU A 98 15.29 -4.42 9.68
CA GLU A 98 14.86 -5.74 9.18
C GLU A 98 14.57 -5.75 7.68
N PHE A 99 14.01 -4.66 7.13
CA PHE A 99 13.67 -4.57 5.71
C PHE A 99 14.94 -4.51 4.86
N TYR A 100 15.93 -3.74 5.30
CA TYR A 100 17.25 -3.70 4.67
C TYR A 100 17.95 -5.06 4.64
N LYS A 101 17.89 -5.83 5.74
CA LYS A 101 18.42 -7.20 5.79
C LYS A 101 17.72 -8.15 4.81
N LYS A 102 16.47 -7.85 4.44
CA LYS A 102 15.64 -8.63 3.53
C LYS A 102 15.45 -7.98 2.15
N LYS A 103 16.28 -7.00 1.76
CA LYS A 103 16.10 -6.23 0.51
C LYS A 103 15.91 -7.11 -0.74
N LYS A 104 16.72 -8.17 -0.92
CA LYS A 104 16.60 -9.09 -2.07
C LYS A 104 15.25 -9.81 -2.09
N PHE A 105 14.79 -10.22 -0.91
CA PHE A 105 13.46 -10.85 -0.77
C PHE A 105 12.34 -9.85 -1.12
N ILE A 106 12.42 -8.62 -0.60
CA ILE A 106 11.43 -7.57 -0.90
C ILE A 106 11.34 -7.31 -2.41
N ILE A 107 12.49 -7.11 -3.08
CA ILE A 107 12.53 -6.85 -4.52
C ILE A 107 11.89 -8.01 -5.31
N ASN A 108 12.21 -9.27 -4.95
CA ASN A 108 11.64 -10.44 -5.60
C ASN A 108 10.12 -10.55 -5.38
N GLU A 109 9.63 -10.30 -4.17
CA GLU A 109 8.19 -10.32 -3.89
C GLU A 109 7.45 -9.22 -4.66
N ILE A 110 8.02 -8.02 -4.76
CA ILE A 110 7.45 -6.94 -5.58
C ILE A 110 7.39 -7.35 -7.05
N GLN A 111 8.45 -7.94 -7.60
CA GLN A 111 8.48 -8.40 -8.99
C GLN A 111 7.41 -9.46 -9.27
N LYS A 112 7.19 -10.42 -8.35
CA LYS A 112 6.09 -11.40 -8.45
C LYS A 112 4.72 -10.72 -8.50
N ILE A 113 4.48 -9.75 -7.62
CA ILE A 113 3.23 -8.98 -7.58
C ILE A 113 3.01 -8.24 -8.91
N ILE A 114 4.04 -7.59 -9.44
CA ILE A 114 3.96 -6.85 -10.71
C ILE A 114 3.64 -7.80 -11.87
N ASN A 115 4.32 -8.94 -11.94
CA ASN A 115 4.12 -9.90 -13.03
C ASN A 115 2.73 -10.54 -13.02
N ASN A 116 2.15 -10.75 -11.83
CA ASN A 116 0.80 -11.29 -11.68
C ASN A 116 -0.32 -10.24 -11.84
N SER A 117 0.04 -8.95 -11.97
CA SER A 117 -0.90 -7.85 -12.13
C SER A 117 -1.02 -7.35 -13.58
N LYS A 118 -0.24 -7.93 -14.50
CA LYS A 118 -0.34 -7.73 -15.96
C LYS A 118 -1.28 -8.78 -16.55
#